data_AF-A0A285QCA2-F1
#
_entry.id   AF-A0A285QCA2-F1
#
_cell.length_a   1.000
_cell.length_b   1.000
_cell.length_c   1.000
_cell.angle_alpha   90.00
_cell.angle_beta   90.00
_cell.angle_gamma   90.00
#
_symmetry.space_group_name_H-M   'P 1'
#
loop_
_entity.id
_entity.type
_entity.pdbx_description
1 polymer ?
#
loop_
_entity_poly.entity_id
_entity_poly.type
_entity_poly.pdbx_seq_one_letter_code
_entity_poly.pdbx_strand_id
1 'polypeptide(L)'
;MPYWENRPASASNIRLYVPGSSWRKATDEPPVVDGEQPKSGAAAGISSVLLNVLNATHVVVLTGTGSSFAAVNPPEGLSPAGMWEVWEAVRAATGDEAFNAVVATFGEARIGQNIERLLSMCRLYLELKEAAPQGQQNEERQRIAAFAVAAETAILSRVDFVNSATNLDAHAALMQKIGRRGARKPRAKLFTTNYDLCFEEVARRSRFMLIDGFSHTLQQTYDRLNFGLDVVRRDGGRDSPDYVQNALQFYKLHGSIDWRRDGGEILRTRKQVGSPVLIYPRSSKYQESFDAPYLDMLSSFQSALREPDTALLVSGFGFNDDHISSPIMSAVESNMSLRLVICDPAFLGDETLEADGHDIPAGAPPEHRFIAFFRALADAGDARIHLMNGRFEDLTSALPDLIGEDDRERHVQRMRSFRDAAGGNL
;
A
#
# COMPACT_ATOMS: atom_id res chain seq x y z
N MET A 1 7.02 -12.17 11.54
CA MET A 1 6.73 -11.23 12.63
C MET A 1 5.78 -11.93 13.61
N PRO A 2 6.23 -13.01 14.28
CA PRO A 2 5.42 -13.82 15.20
C PRO A 2 4.67 -13.03 16.27
N TYR A 3 5.19 -11.89 16.75
CA TYR A 3 4.52 -11.07 17.76
C TYR A 3 3.10 -10.66 17.35
N TRP A 4 2.94 -10.35 16.07
CA TRP A 4 1.72 -9.79 15.51
C TRP A 4 0.71 -10.86 15.08
N GLU A 5 1.15 -12.12 14.97
CA GLU A 5 0.29 -13.23 14.55
C GLU A 5 -0.84 -13.45 15.57
N ASN A 6 -2.07 -13.58 15.07
CA ASN A 6 -3.30 -13.79 15.86
C ASN A 6 -3.70 -12.67 16.84
N ARG A 7 -3.02 -11.51 16.84
CA ARG A 7 -3.43 -10.36 17.64
C ARG A 7 -4.52 -9.55 16.95
N PRO A 8 -5.65 -9.24 17.62
CA PRO A 8 -6.70 -8.42 17.04
C PRO A 8 -6.18 -7.00 16.77
N ALA A 9 -6.70 -6.40 15.70
CA ALA A 9 -6.42 -5.01 15.36
C ALA A 9 -6.92 -4.09 16.49
N SER A 10 -6.06 -3.18 16.95
CA SER A 10 -6.45 -2.20 17.96
C SER A 10 -5.54 -0.98 17.95
N ALA A 11 -6.13 0.20 18.18
CA ALA A 11 -5.38 1.42 18.41
C ALA A 11 -4.43 1.30 19.63
N SER A 12 -4.73 0.42 20.59
CA SER A 12 -3.88 0.14 21.75
C SER A 12 -2.53 -0.48 21.39
N ASN A 13 -2.42 -1.12 20.23
CA ASN A 13 -1.20 -1.78 19.78
C ASN A 13 -0.18 -0.77 19.22
N ILE A 14 -0.60 0.46 18.96
CA ILE A 14 0.28 1.49 18.40
C ILE A 14 1.22 2.02 19.48
N ARG A 15 2.49 2.21 19.11
CA ARG A 15 3.47 2.95 19.92
C ARG A 15 3.91 4.20 19.18
N LEU A 16 3.85 5.35 19.83
CA LEU A 16 4.31 6.61 19.28
C LEU A 16 5.78 6.84 19.63
N TYR A 17 6.58 7.21 18.65
CA TYR A 17 7.96 7.63 18.88
C TYR A 17 7.99 9.00 19.58
N VAL A 18 8.60 9.05 20.75
CA VAL A 18 8.92 10.28 21.48
C VAL A 18 10.39 10.63 21.17
N PRO A 19 10.65 11.71 20.41
CA PRO A 19 12.00 12.10 20.00
C PRO A 19 13.02 12.08 21.13
N GLY A 20 14.18 11.46 20.86
CA GLY A 20 15.29 11.36 21.83
C GLY A 20 15.00 10.56 23.12
N SER A 21 13.87 9.86 23.22
CA SER A 21 13.48 9.19 24.47
C SER A 21 13.07 7.73 24.25
N SER A 22 11.83 7.47 23.83
CA SER A 22 11.24 6.14 23.85
C SER A 22 10.16 5.95 22.80
N TRP A 23 9.77 4.70 22.58
CA TRP A 23 8.52 4.32 21.95
C TRP A 23 7.49 4.10 23.04
N ARG A 24 6.52 5.02 23.13
CA ARG A 24 5.48 5.01 24.16
C ARG A 24 4.22 4.32 23.68
N LYS A 25 3.71 3.38 24.48
CA LYS A 25 2.46 2.66 24.22
C LYS A 25 1.26 3.62 24.17
N ALA A 26 0.27 3.31 23.32
CA ALA A 26 -0.95 4.11 23.23
C ALA A 26 -1.74 4.10 24.55
N THR A 27 -1.85 2.95 25.22
CA THR A 27 -2.58 2.78 26.47
C THR A 27 -1.82 3.32 27.67
N ASP A 28 -2.56 3.82 28.67
CA ASP A 28 -2.00 4.19 29.96
C ASP A 28 -1.51 2.95 30.74
N GLU A 29 -0.46 3.12 31.53
CA GLU A 29 0.01 2.11 32.48
C GLU A 29 -0.65 2.36 33.84
N PRO A 30 -1.43 1.40 34.39
CA PRO A 30 -2.00 1.55 35.72
C PRO A 30 -0.88 1.61 36.77
N PRO A 31 -1.09 2.31 37.90
CA PRO A 31 -0.07 2.42 38.94
C PRO A 31 0.27 1.05 39.52
N VAL A 32 1.56 0.79 39.71
CA VAL A 32 2.08 -0.48 40.26
C VAL A 32 1.92 -0.53 41.79
N VAL A 33 1.81 0.64 42.43
CA VAL A 33 1.63 0.81 43.88
C VAL A 33 0.43 1.72 44.16
N ASP A 34 -0.40 1.36 45.14
CA ASP A 34 -1.52 2.18 45.61
C ASP A 34 -1.03 3.58 46.03
N GLY A 35 -1.47 4.61 45.31
CA GLY A 35 -1.11 6.01 45.56
C GLY A 35 -0.20 6.65 44.50
N GLU A 36 0.37 5.88 43.57
CA GLU A 36 1.07 6.43 42.40
C GLU A 36 0.09 6.90 41.31
N GLN A 37 0.49 7.91 40.55
CA GLN A 37 -0.26 8.35 39.36
C GLN A 37 -0.01 7.37 38.21
N PRO A 38 -1.03 7.00 37.42
CA PRO A 38 -0.84 6.19 36.22
C PRO A 38 0.13 6.87 35.25
N LYS A 39 0.95 6.10 34.55
CA LYS A 39 1.79 6.67 33.48
C LYS A 39 0.92 6.89 32.26
N SER A 40 0.78 8.15 31.84
CA SER A 40 0.04 8.51 30.64
C SER A 40 0.63 7.82 29.41
N GLY A 41 -0.23 7.18 28.63
CA GLY A 41 0.07 6.64 27.32
C GLY A 41 0.05 7.72 26.23
N ALA A 42 0.24 7.28 25.00
CA ALA A 42 0.33 8.14 23.82
C ALA A 42 -0.99 8.27 23.03
N ALA A 43 -2.10 7.68 23.47
CA ALA A 43 -3.37 7.67 22.73
C ALA A 43 -3.87 9.07 22.31
N ALA A 44 -3.80 10.05 23.22
CA ALA A 44 -4.19 11.44 22.92
C ALA A 44 -3.25 12.08 21.87
N GLY A 45 -1.95 11.80 21.96
CA GLY A 45 -0.96 12.25 20.98
C GLY A 45 -1.18 11.64 19.59
N ILE A 46 -1.40 10.33 19.52
CA ILE A 46 -1.71 9.61 18.28
C ILE A 46 -2.99 10.17 17.65
N SER A 47 -4.05 10.33 18.45
CA SER A 47 -5.33 10.87 17.97
C SER A 47 -5.19 12.29 17.44
N SER A 48 -4.42 13.15 18.14
CA SER A 48 -4.12 14.51 17.69
C SER A 48 -3.37 14.53 16.36
N VAL A 49 -2.32 13.72 16.23
CA VAL A 49 -1.53 13.60 14.98
C VAL A 49 -2.42 13.15 13.82
N LEU A 50 -3.21 12.09 14.02
CA LEU A 50 -4.09 11.55 12.98
C LEU A 50 -5.23 12.50 12.61
N LEU A 51 -5.80 13.21 13.59
CA LEU A 51 -6.81 14.24 13.33
C LEU A 51 -6.21 15.40 12.50
N ASN A 52 -4.99 15.81 12.80
CA ASN A 52 -4.29 16.84 12.03
C ASN A 52 -4.02 16.41 10.59
N VAL A 53 -3.67 15.14 10.36
CA VAL A 53 -3.55 14.58 9.01
C VAL A 53 -4.86 14.72 8.24
N LEU A 54 -5.97 14.24 8.83
CA LEU A 54 -7.27 14.25 8.18
C LEU A 54 -7.82 15.67 7.95
N ASN A 55 -7.43 16.62 8.80
CA ASN A 55 -7.82 18.03 8.70
C ASN A 55 -6.96 18.86 7.74
N ALA A 56 -5.84 18.36 7.23
CA ALA A 56 -5.05 19.02 6.20
C ALA A 56 -5.90 19.37 4.97
N THR A 57 -5.44 20.31 4.15
CA THR A 57 -6.07 20.66 2.86
C THR A 57 -5.85 19.56 1.84
N HIS A 58 -4.64 19.02 1.75
CA HIS A 58 -4.31 17.89 0.88
C HIS A 58 -3.99 16.66 1.74
N VAL A 59 -4.76 15.58 1.56
CA VAL A 59 -4.52 14.30 2.23
C VAL A 59 -3.99 13.32 1.19
N VAL A 60 -2.77 12.84 1.44
CA VAL A 60 -2.08 11.85 0.63
C VAL A 60 -1.83 10.63 1.50
N VAL A 61 -2.22 9.45 1.02
CA VAL A 61 -1.95 8.18 1.69
C VAL A 61 -1.09 7.33 0.77
N LEU A 62 -0.03 6.74 1.30
CA LEU A 62 0.81 5.76 0.62
C LEU A 62 0.75 4.43 1.37
N THR A 63 0.32 3.37 0.68
CA THR A 63 0.34 2.02 1.24
C THR A 63 1.25 1.08 0.46
N GLY A 64 1.88 0.16 1.17
CA GLY A 64 2.63 -0.94 0.57
C GLY A 64 2.11 -2.31 1.00
N THR A 65 2.96 -3.33 0.86
CA THR A 65 2.60 -4.74 1.11
C THR A 65 2.08 -4.99 2.52
N GLY A 66 2.46 -4.17 3.51
CA GLY A 66 1.91 -4.23 4.86
C GLY A 66 0.38 -4.03 4.93
N SER A 67 -0.20 -3.29 3.98
CA SER A 67 -1.66 -3.20 3.87
C SER A 67 -2.29 -4.47 3.29
N SER A 68 -1.65 -5.13 2.32
CA SER A 68 -2.10 -6.41 1.78
C SER A 68 -2.20 -7.47 2.88
N PHE A 69 -1.25 -7.52 3.82
CA PHE A 69 -1.28 -8.45 4.95
C PHE A 69 -2.44 -8.26 5.92
N ALA A 70 -3.12 -7.10 5.91
CA ALA A 70 -4.34 -6.89 6.69
C ALA A 70 -5.58 -7.57 6.06
N ALA A 71 -5.47 -8.06 4.82
CA ALA A 71 -6.54 -8.81 4.17
C ALA A 71 -6.53 -10.26 4.64
N VAL A 72 -7.70 -10.76 5.06
CA VAL A 72 -7.85 -12.12 5.58
C VAL A 72 -8.81 -12.90 4.69
N ASN A 73 -8.34 -14.01 4.14
CA ASN A 73 -9.17 -14.94 3.40
C ASN A 73 -9.61 -16.12 4.28
N PRO A 74 -10.71 -16.81 3.92
CA PRO A 74 -11.04 -18.11 4.51
C PRO A 74 -9.88 -19.10 4.37
N PRO A 75 -9.81 -20.16 5.22
CA PRO A 75 -8.67 -21.10 5.25
C PRO A 75 -8.32 -21.75 3.90
N GLU A 76 -9.29 -21.87 2.99
CA GLU A 76 -9.12 -22.46 1.65
C GLU A 76 -8.62 -21.45 0.59
N GLY A 77 -8.60 -20.16 0.92
CA GLY A 77 -8.17 -19.08 0.03
C GLY A 77 -6.68 -18.77 0.14
N LEU A 78 -6.14 -18.13 -0.89
CA LEU A 78 -4.75 -17.65 -0.88
C LEU A 78 -4.57 -16.55 0.18
N SER A 79 -3.52 -16.62 0.99
CA SER A 79 -3.12 -15.49 1.85
C SER A 79 -2.41 -14.41 1.01
N PRO A 80 -2.30 -13.16 1.49
CA PRO A 80 -1.33 -12.20 0.96
C PRO A 80 0.09 -12.80 0.95
N ALA A 81 0.93 -12.40 -0.01
CA ALA A 81 2.25 -12.99 -0.23
C ALA A 81 3.39 -12.00 0.07
N GLY A 82 4.34 -12.40 0.92
CA GLY A 82 5.67 -11.79 1.00
C GLY A 82 6.61 -12.29 -0.10
N MET A 83 7.78 -11.65 -0.23
CA MET A 83 8.77 -12.02 -1.25
C MET A 83 9.26 -13.48 -1.17
N TRP A 84 9.29 -14.04 0.04
CA TRP A 84 9.63 -15.46 0.25
C TRP A 84 8.58 -16.40 -0.31
N GLU A 85 7.30 -16.15 -0.02
CA GLU A 85 6.20 -16.98 -0.53
C GLU A 85 6.08 -16.87 -2.05
N VAL A 86 6.44 -15.71 -2.61
CA VAL A 86 6.55 -15.53 -4.06
C VAL A 86 7.71 -16.37 -4.64
N TRP A 87 8.87 -16.41 -3.97
CA TRP A 87 9.98 -17.29 -4.35
C TRP A 87 9.57 -18.76 -4.37
N GLU A 88 8.89 -19.22 -3.33
CA GLU A 88 8.39 -20.60 -3.25
C GLU A 88 7.32 -20.89 -4.30
N ALA A 89 6.40 -19.95 -4.56
CA ALA A 89 5.38 -20.11 -5.59
C ALA A 89 5.99 -20.25 -7.00
N VAL A 90 7.02 -19.44 -7.31
CA VAL A 90 7.74 -19.56 -8.58
C VAL A 90 8.44 -20.92 -8.67
N ARG A 91 9.13 -21.34 -7.60
CA ARG A 91 9.80 -22.64 -7.54
C ARG A 91 8.83 -23.80 -7.76
N ALA A 92 7.67 -23.77 -7.11
CA ALA A 92 6.63 -24.79 -7.26
C ALA A 92 6.05 -24.81 -8.68
N ALA A 93 5.82 -23.65 -9.29
CA ALA A 93 5.25 -23.55 -10.63
C ALA A 93 6.22 -23.97 -11.74
N THR A 94 7.52 -23.67 -11.60
CA THR A 94 8.54 -24.05 -12.60
C THR A 94 9.06 -25.47 -12.41
N GLY A 95 8.87 -26.06 -11.23
CA GLY A 95 9.46 -27.32 -10.82
C GLY A 95 10.91 -27.16 -10.32
N ASP A 96 11.28 -27.98 -9.34
CA ASP A 96 12.58 -27.91 -8.65
C ASP A 96 13.77 -28.02 -9.62
N GLU A 97 13.69 -28.92 -10.60
CA GLU A 97 14.78 -29.16 -11.55
C GLU A 97 15.04 -27.94 -12.45
N ALA A 98 13.97 -27.34 -12.99
CA ALA A 98 14.09 -26.16 -13.83
C ALA A 98 14.53 -24.94 -13.02
N PHE A 99 13.97 -24.76 -11.82
CA PHE A 99 14.31 -23.66 -10.92
C PHE A 99 15.78 -23.71 -10.50
N ASN A 100 16.24 -24.85 -9.97
CA ASN A 100 17.60 -25.02 -9.50
C ASN A 100 18.63 -24.86 -10.62
N ALA A 101 18.29 -25.29 -11.84
CA ALA A 101 19.19 -25.10 -12.97
C ALA A 101 19.35 -23.63 -13.37
N VAL A 102 18.27 -22.83 -13.35
CA VAL A 102 18.35 -21.38 -13.62
C VAL A 102 19.13 -20.67 -12.49
N VAL A 103 18.89 -21.05 -11.24
CA VAL A 103 19.67 -20.56 -10.10
C VAL A 103 21.15 -20.91 -10.25
N ALA A 104 21.47 -22.14 -10.69
CA ALA A 104 22.85 -22.57 -10.93
C ALA A 104 23.53 -21.78 -12.06
N THR A 105 22.81 -21.41 -13.13
CA THR A 105 23.34 -20.56 -14.22
C THR A 105 23.87 -19.21 -13.70
N PHE A 106 23.20 -18.60 -12.72
CA PHE A 106 23.59 -17.30 -12.18
C PHE A 106 24.41 -17.37 -10.89
N GLY A 107 24.42 -18.52 -10.22
CA GLY A 107 25.12 -18.79 -8.97
C GLY A 107 24.27 -18.47 -7.73
N GLU A 108 24.05 -19.48 -6.88
CA GLU A 108 23.25 -19.40 -5.65
C GLU A 108 23.67 -18.25 -4.72
N ALA A 109 24.98 -18.11 -4.49
CA ALA A 109 25.52 -17.08 -3.60
C ALA A 109 25.24 -15.65 -4.10
N ARG A 110 25.10 -15.44 -5.41
CA ARG A 110 24.78 -14.12 -5.98
C ARG A 110 23.29 -13.80 -5.83
N ILE A 111 22.43 -14.81 -6.02
CA ILE A 111 20.98 -14.65 -5.91
C ILE A 111 20.57 -14.46 -4.45
N GLY A 112 21.14 -15.24 -3.54
CA GLY A 112 20.85 -15.14 -2.09
C GLY A 112 19.38 -15.34 -1.76
N GLN A 113 18.72 -16.26 -2.47
CA GLN A 113 17.27 -16.56 -2.34
C GLN A 113 16.36 -15.34 -2.49
N ASN A 114 16.80 -14.35 -3.26
CA ASN A 114 16.04 -13.14 -3.52
C ASN A 114 15.41 -13.24 -4.92
N ILE A 115 14.07 -13.31 -4.97
CA ILE A 115 13.33 -13.39 -6.24
C ILE A 115 13.59 -12.19 -7.14
N GLU A 116 13.78 -11.00 -6.55
CA GLU A 116 14.07 -9.80 -7.32
C GLU A 116 15.39 -9.90 -8.05
N ARG A 117 16.43 -10.39 -7.36
CA ARG A 117 17.74 -10.62 -7.97
C ARG A 117 17.67 -11.68 -9.05
N LEU A 118 16.95 -12.78 -8.82
CA LEU A 118 16.79 -13.85 -9.82
C LEU A 118 16.15 -13.34 -11.11
N LEU A 119 15.01 -12.65 -11.00
CA LEU A 119 14.30 -12.12 -12.17
C LEU A 119 15.10 -11.02 -12.89
N SER A 120 15.87 -10.23 -12.14
CA SER A 120 16.77 -9.22 -12.72
C SER A 120 17.87 -9.86 -13.56
N MET A 121 18.48 -10.95 -13.05
CA MET A 121 19.51 -11.70 -13.77
C MET A 121 18.94 -12.39 -15.01
N CYS A 122 17.74 -12.99 -14.92
CA CYS A 122 17.04 -13.54 -16.08
C CYS A 122 16.84 -12.47 -17.16
N ARG A 123 16.38 -11.27 -16.79
CA ARG A 123 16.14 -10.17 -17.73
C ARG A 123 17.44 -9.70 -18.41
N LEU A 124 18.47 -9.42 -17.61
CA LEU A 124 19.78 -8.99 -18.11
C LEU A 124 20.39 -10.03 -19.06
N TYR A 125 20.26 -11.32 -18.74
CA TYR A 125 20.73 -12.40 -19.60
C TYR A 125 19.99 -12.41 -20.94
N LEU A 126 18.66 -12.30 -20.94
CA LEU A 126 17.86 -12.29 -22.16
C LEU A 126 18.21 -11.12 -23.07
N GLU A 127 18.40 -9.92 -22.51
CA GLU A 127 18.80 -8.72 -23.25
C GLU A 127 20.22 -8.84 -23.83
N LEU A 128 21.17 -9.35 -23.05
CA LEU A 128 22.55 -9.57 -23.52
C LEU A 128 22.60 -10.56 -24.69
N LYS A 129 21.78 -11.60 -24.66
CA LYS A 129 21.72 -12.64 -25.70
C LYS A 129 20.90 -12.25 -26.93
N GLU A 130 20.04 -11.24 -26.84
CA GLU A 130 19.38 -10.66 -28.02
C GLU A 130 20.34 -9.98 -28.97
N ALA A 131 21.41 -9.39 -28.43
CA ALA A 131 22.45 -8.71 -29.21
C ALA A 131 23.49 -9.67 -29.85
N ALA A 132 23.41 -10.98 -29.61
CA ALA A 132 24.41 -11.96 -30.07
C ALA A 132 24.05 -12.65 -31.40
N PRO A 133 25.03 -12.98 -32.28
CA PRO A 133 24.77 -13.70 -33.54
C PRO A 133 24.16 -15.10 -33.32
N GLN A 134 23.23 -15.50 -34.20
CA GLN A 134 22.51 -16.78 -34.12
C GLN A 134 23.45 -18.01 -34.27
N GLY A 135 23.75 -18.69 -33.15
CA GLY A 135 24.41 -20.00 -33.15
C GLY A 135 24.56 -20.59 -31.75
N GLN A 136 24.05 -21.81 -31.53
CA GLN A 136 24.07 -22.65 -30.30
C GLN A 136 23.53 -22.06 -28.97
N GLN A 137 23.44 -20.74 -28.80
CA GLN A 137 22.97 -20.09 -27.56
C GLN A 137 21.43 -19.98 -27.47
N ASN A 138 20.69 -20.65 -28.36
CA ASN A 138 19.24 -20.59 -28.38
C ASN A 138 18.57 -21.44 -27.28
N GLU A 139 19.12 -22.60 -26.93
CA GLU A 139 18.46 -23.51 -25.97
C GLU A 139 18.45 -22.96 -24.54
N GLU A 140 19.60 -22.47 -24.04
CA GLU A 140 19.67 -21.85 -22.71
C GLU A 140 18.83 -20.57 -22.64
N ARG A 141 18.87 -19.73 -23.70
CA ARG A 141 18.02 -18.55 -23.80
C ARG A 141 16.54 -18.92 -23.80
N GLN A 142 16.13 -19.92 -24.57
CA GLN A 142 14.74 -20.40 -24.60
C GLN A 142 14.31 -20.92 -23.23
N ARG A 143 15.19 -21.65 -22.54
CA ARG A 143 14.95 -22.13 -21.17
C ARG A 143 14.73 -20.97 -20.20
N ILE A 144 15.60 -19.96 -20.20
CA ILE A 144 15.49 -18.80 -19.32
C ILE A 144 14.26 -17.95 -19.68
N ALA A 145 13.93 -17.81 -20.97
CA ALA A 145 12.72 -17.12 -21.41
C ALA A 145 11.45 -17.85 -20.95
N ALA A 146 11.40 -19.18 -21.10
CA ALA A 146 10.29 -19.99 -20.63
C ALA A 146 10.16 -19.92 -19.10
N PHE A 147 11.28 -19.97 -18.37
CA PHE A 147 11.31 -19.77 -16.92
C PHE A 147 10.76 -18.40 -16.53
N ALA A 148 11.19 -17.32 -17.19
CA ALA A 148 10.73 -15.97 -16.88
C ALA A 148 9.21 -15.83 -17.05
N VAL A 149 8.64 -16.33 -18.16
CA VAL A 149 7.19 -16.30 -18.40
C VAL A 149 6.43 -17.13 -17.36
N ALA A 150 6.94 -18.32 -17.01
CA ALA A 150 6.35 -19.16 -15.99
C ALA A 150 6.40 -18.49 -14.60
N ALA A 151 7.52 -17.86 -14.25
CA ALA A 151 7.69 -17.13 -13.01
C ALA A 151 6.74 -15.92 -12.93
N GLU A 152 6.64 -15.12 -13.99
CA GLU A 152 5.71 -13.98 -14.06
C GLU A 152 4.24 -14.43 -13.90
N THR A 153 3.87 -15.52 -14.54
CA THR A 153 2.53 -16.13 -14.40
C THR A 153 2.28 -16.62 -12.98
N ALA A 154 3.27 -17.25 -12.35
CA ALA A 154 3.18 -17.73 -10.98
C ALA A 154 3.04 -16.58 -9.98
N ILE A 155 3.79 -15.49 -10.18
CA ILE A 155 3.69 -14.27 -9.37
C ILE A 155 2.30 -13.68 -9.47
N LEU A 156 1.80 -13.49 -10.70
CA LEU A 156 0.45 -12.98 -10.97
C LEU A 156 -0.63 -13.80 -10.25
N SER A 157 -0.52 -15.13 -10.32
CA SER A 157 -1.45 -16.05 -9.65
C SER A 157 -1.34 -15.96 -8.12
N ARG A 158 -0.11 -15.91 -7.58
CA ARG A 158 0.13 -15.88 -6.13
C ARG A 158 -0.39 -14.61 -5.46
N VAL A 159 -0.36 -13.48 -6.17
CA VAL A 159 -0.82 -12.18 -5.65
C VAL A 159 -2.28 -11.87 -5.99
N ASP A 160 -2.96 -12.71 -6.79
CA ASP A 160 -4.40 -12.60 -7.07
C ASP A 160 -5.24 -13.33 -6.00
N PHE A 161 -5.16 -12.84 -4.76
CA PHE A 161 -5.85 -13.46 -3.62
C PHE A 161 -7.21 -12.81 -3.30
N VAL A 162 -7.50 -11.63 -3.86
CA VAL A 162 -8.67 -10.83 -3.49
C VAL A 162 -9.92 -11.29 -4.23
N ASN A 163 -10.96 -11.65 -3.47
CA ASN A 163 -12.27 -12.06 -3.97
C ASN A 163 -13.40 -11.52 -3.06
N SER A 164 -14.64 -11.90 -3.33
CA SER A 164 -15.81 -11.42 -2.57
C SER A 164 -15.86 -11.88 -1.10
N ALA A 165 -15.18 -12.97 -0.74
CA ALA A 165 -15.11 -13.51 0.61
C ALA A 165 -13.92 -12.97 1.42
N THR A 166 -12.98 -12.26 0.79
CA THR A 166 -11.84 -11.64 1.48
C THR A 166 -12.33 -10.59 2.48
N ASN A 167 -11.94 -10.70 3.74
CA ASN A 167 -12.12 -9.65 4.75
C ASN A 167 -11.16 -8.50 4.43
N LEU A 168 -11.73 -7.30 4.30
CA LEU A 168 -11.02 -6.07 3.95
C LEU A 168 -11.44 -4.91 4.87
N ASP A 169 -11.75 -5.22 6.14
CA ASP A 169 -12.32 -4.25 7.10
C ASP A 169 -11.38 -3.05 7.33
N ALA A 170 -10.07 -3.29 7.47
CA ALA A 170 -9.08 -2.23 7.61
C ALA A 170 -9.02 -1.30 6.38
N HIS A 171 -9.06 -1.88 5.18
CA HIS A 171 -9.07 -1.13 3.92
C HIS A 171 -10.36 -0.29 3.78
N ALA A 172 -11.50 -0.86 4.16
CA ALA A 172 -12.79 -0.17 4.19
C ALA A 172 -12.77 1.00 5.20
N ALA A 173 -12.25 0.78 6.40
CA ALA A 173 -12.12 1.80 7.43
C ALA A 173 -11.24 2.96 6.95
N LEU A 174 -10.07 2.69 6.38
CA LEU A 174 -9.20 3.72 5.82
C LEU A 174 -9.94 4.55 4.76
N MET A 175 -10.54 3.87 3.78
CA MET A 175 -11.17 4.50 2.63
C MET A 175 -12.35 5.40 3.04
N GLN A 176 -13.15 4.96 4.02
CA GLN A 176 -14.22 5.75 4.59
C GLN A 176 -13.69 7.01 5.29
N LYS A 177 -12.64 6.87 6.11
CA LYS A 177 -12.07 7.98 6.90
C LYS A 177 -11.39 9.05 6.05
N ILE A 178 -10.71 8.65 4.97
CA ILE A 178 -10.05 9.61 4.05
C ILE A 178 -10.97 10.12 2.94
N GLY A 179 -12.00 9.35 2.58
CA GLY A 179 -12.92 9.67 1.49
C GLY A 179 -14.01 10.67 1.87
N ARG A 180 -14.38 10.71 3.15
CA ARG A 180 -15.44 11.59 3.69
C ARG A 180 -14.86 12.93 4.12
N ARG A 181 -14.43 13.73 3.13
CA ARG A 181 -13.90 15.08 3.35
C ARG A 181 -14.95 16.12 2.94
N GLY A 182 -14.89 17.30 3.54
CA GLY A 182 -15.80 18.40 3.20
C GLY A 182 -15.72 18.74 1.72
N ALA A 183 -16.86 19.05 1.09
CA ALA A 183 -16.98 19.22 -0.37
C ALA A 183 -16.09 20.33 -0.98
N ARG A 184 -15.56 21.23 -0.14
CA ARG A 184 -14.63 22.29 -0.55
C ARG A 184 -13.16 21.87 -0.51
N LYS A 185 -12.83 20.75 0.12
CA LYS A 185 -11.46 20.21 0.15
C LYS A 185 -11.22 19.36 -1.10
N PRO A 186 -10.00 19.35 -1.66
CA PRO A 186 -9.63 18.41 -2.69
C PRO A 186 -9.89 16.95 -2.26
N ARG A 187 -10.18 16.08 -3.24
CA ARG A 187 -10.27 14.63 -3.01
C ARG A 187 -8.99 14.12 -2.35
N ALA A 188 -9.12 13.18 -1.42
CA ALA A 188 -7.95 12.47 -0.92
C ALA A 188 -7.28 11.68 -2.07
N LYS A 189 -5.96 11.57 -2.03
CA LYS A 189 -5.18 10.80 -2.98
C LYS A 189 -4.60 9.57 -2.29
N LEU A 190 -5.01 8.39 -2.73
CA LEU A 190 -4.52 7.11 -2.24
C LEU A 190 -3.55 6.53 -3.28
N PHE A 191 -2.29 6.41 -2.89
CA PHE A 191 -1.23 5.77 -3.65
C PHE A 191 -0.93 4.41 -3.04
N THR A 192 -0.72 3.40 -3.88
CA THR A 192 -0.26 2.09 -3.43
C THR A 192 0.78 1.52 -4.38
N THR A 193 1.72 0.75 -3.82
CA THR A 193 2.67 -0.08 -4.59
C THR A 193 2.12 -1.50 -4.83
N ASN A 194 0.93 -1.81 -4.32
CA ASN A 194 0.39 -3.16 -4.35
C ASN A 194 -0.27 -3.49 -5.69
N TYR A 195 -0.03 -4.71 -6.15
CA TYR A 195 -0.64 -5.24 -7.38
C TYR A 195 -2.08 -5.73 -7.16
N ASP A 196 -2.38 -6.16 -5.93
CA ASP A 196 -3.67 -6.77 -5.55
C ASP A 196 -4.85 -5.80 -5.64
N LEU A 197 -6.08 -6.32 -5.61
CA LEU A 197 -7.30 -5.52 -5.79
C LEU A 197 -8.01 -5.15 -4.47
N CYS A 198 -7.30 -5.06 -3.34
CA CYS A 198 -7.94 -4.82 -2.04
C CYS A 198 -8.80 -3.55 -2.04
N PHE A 199 -8.26 -2.42 -2.51
CA PHE A 199 -8.99 -1.15 -2.51
C PHE A 199 -10.11 -1.10 -3.55
N GLU A 200 -9.92 -1.70 -4.71
CA GLU A 200 -10.94 -1.78 -5.76
C GLU A 200 -12.14 -2.63 -5.31
N GLU A 201 -11.88 -3.76 -4.67
CA GLU A 201 -12.94 -4.62 -4.14
C GLU A 201 -13.70 -3.92 -3.00
N VAL A 202 -12.99 -3.21 -2.12
CA VAL A 202 -13.64 -2.37 -1.10
C VAL A 202 -14.45 -1.25 -1.74
N ALA A 203 -13.94 -0.59 -2.78
CA ALA A 203 -14.65 0.49 -3.46
C ALA A 203 -15.95 -0.03 -4.09
N ARG A 204 -15.88 -1.18 -4.75
CA ARG A 204 -17.05 -1.89 -5.29
C ARG A 204 -18.08 -2.20 -4.19
N ARG A 205 -17.65 -2.75 -3.06
CA ARG A 205 -18.53 -3.11 -1.92
C ARG A 205 -19.13 -1.88 -1.23
N SER A 206 -18.38 -0.78 -1.13
CA SER A 206 -18.74 0.41 -0.35
C SER A 206 -19.34 1.53 -1.20
N ARG A 207 -19.55 1.30 -2.50
CA ARG A 207 -20.05 2.28 -3.48
C ARG A 207 -19.17 3.54 -3.53
N PHE A 208 -17.87 3.34 -3.38
CA PHE A 208 -16.88 4.38 -3.58
C PHE A 208 -16.51 4.47 -5.06
N MET A 209 -16.33 5.70 -5.53
CA MET A 209 -15.81 5.96 -6.87
C MET A 209 -14.30 6.21 -6.81
N LEU A 210 -13.56 5.44 -7.58
CA LEU A 210 -12.12 5.61 -7.75
C LEU A 210 -11.86 6.39 -9.03
N ILE A 211 -11.20 7.54 -8.90
CA ILE A 211 -10.67 8.31 -10.03
C ILE A 211 -9.22 7.85 -10.22
N ASP A 212 -9.01 6.91 -11.15
CA ASP A 212 -7.79 6.11 -11.26
C ASP A 212 -7.13 6.14 -12.64
N GLY A 213 -7.56 7.09 -13.50
CA GLY A 213 -7.07 7.25 -14.85
C GLY A 213 -7.80 6.38 -15.88
N PHE A 214 -8.71 5.49 -15.48
CA PHE A 214 -9.50 4.71 -16.42
C PHE A 214 -10.82 5.39 -16.76
N SER A 215 -11.28 5.18 -18.00
CA SER A 215 -12.55 5.69 -18.49
C SER A 215 -13.74 4.96 -17.85
N HIS A 216 -14.89 5.64 -17.80
CA HIS A 216 -16.15 5.11 -17.26
C HIS A 216 -17.02 4.48 -18.37
N THR A 217 -16.39 3.82 -19.34
CA THR A 217 -17.05 3.19 -20.49
C THR A 217 -17.16 1.67 -20.29
N LEU A 218 -17.82 0.97 -21.22
CA LEU A 218 -17.96 -0.50 -21.17
C LEU A 218 -16.60 -1.22 -21.11
N GLN A 219 -15.64 -0.76 -21.90
CA GLN A 219 -14.26 -1.24 -21.88
C GLN A 219 -13.39 -0.11 -21.34
N GLN A 220 -13.00 -0.24 -20.08
CA GLN A 220 -12.24 0.79 -19.41
C GLN A 220 -10.81 0.86 -19.97
N THR A 221 -10.49 2.02 -20.53
CA THR A 221 -9.20 2.37 -21.12
C THR A 221 -8.50 3.42 -20.25
N TYR A 222 -7.20 3.26 -20.05
CA TYR A 222 -6.38 4.25 -19.36
C TYR A 222 -6.13 5.48 -20.23
N ASP A 223 -6.34 6.65 -19.65
CA ASP A 223 -5.87 7.93 -20.17
C ASP A 223 -5.55 8.83 -18.97
N ARG A 224 -4.36 9.43 -18.96
CA ARG A 224 -3.94 10.37 -17.92
C ARG A 224 -4.97 11.49 -17.71
N LEU A 225 -5.65 11.93 -18.76
CA LEU A 225 -6.65 13.00 -18.69
C LEU A 225 -7.84 12.63 -17.80
N ASN A 226 -8.14 11.34 -17.63
CA ASN A 226 -9.24 10.89 -16.76
C ASN A 226 -8.99 11.21 -15.28
N PHE A 227 -7.74 11.42 -14.85
CA PHE A 227 -7.46 11.91 -13.48
C PHE A 227 -7.97 13.33 -13.22
N GLY A 228 -8.16 14.12 -14.27
CA GLY A 228 -8.73 15.47 -14.19
C GLY A 228 -10.26 15.49 -14.13
N LEU A 229 -10.91 14.33 -14.29
CA LEU A 229 -12.37 14.22 -14.22
C LEU A 229 -12.82 13.96 -12.79
N ASP A 230 -13.97 14.55 -12.41
CA ASP A 230 -14.65 14.26 -11.15
C ASP A 230 -16.15 14.02 -11.44
N VAL A 231 -16.83 13.36 -10.51
CA VAL A 231 -18.24 13.00 -10.63
C VAL A 231 -19.08 13.94 -9.79
N VAL A 232 -20.06 14.56 -10.44
CA VAL A 232 -20.96 15.52 -9.83
C VAL A 232 -22.42 15.14 -10.05
N ARG A 233 -23.28 15.51 -9.10
CA ARG A 233 -24.74 15.50 -9.26
C ARG A 233 -25.18 16.86 -9.77
N ARG A 234 -26.05 16.86 -10.76
CA ARG A 234 -26.69 18.05 -11.30
C ARG A 234 -28.17 17.97 -10.99
N ASP A 235 -28.63 18.77 -10.05
CA ASP A 235 -30.05 18.98 -9.81
C ASP A 235 -30.49 20.24 -10.56
N GLY A 236 -31.56 20.13 -11.35
CA GLY A 236 -31.99 21.16 -12.31
C GLY A 236 -32.39 22.53 -11.74
N GLY A 237 -32.28 22.72 -10.42
CA GLY A 237 -32.55 23.99 -9.73
C GLY A 237 -31.32 24.66 -9.10
N ARG A 238 -30.11 24.11 -9.24
CA ARG A 238 -28.87 24.70 -8.73
C ARG A 238 -27.90 25.03 -9.87
N ASP A 239 -27.31 26.22 -9.83
CA ASP A 239 -26.32 26.65 -10.81
C ASP A 239 -24.96 25.94 -10.64
N SER A 240 -24.61 25.55 -9.42
CA SER A 240 -23.38 24.82 -9.12
C SER A 240 -23.63 23.32 -8.96
N PRO A 241 -22.83 22.45 -9.61
CA PRO A 241 -22.94 21.02 -9.43
C PRO A 241 -22.49 20.58 -8.03
N ASP A 242 -23.16 19.59 -7.46
CA ASP A 242 -22.81 19.03 -6.15
C ASP A 242 -21.85 17.84 -6.34
N TYR A 243 -20.61 17.96 -5.87
CA TYR A 243 -19.63 16.87 -5.93
C TYR A 243 -20.14 15.62 -5.20
N VAL A 244 -20.07 14.46 -5.85
CA VAL A 244 -20.50 13.21 -5.22
C VAL A 244 -19.56 12.88 -4.07
N GLN A 245 -20.12 12.57 -2.90
CA GLN A 245 -19.35 12.06 -1.76
C GLN A 245 -18.84 10.63 -2.02
N ASN A 246 -17.95 10.11 -1.18
CA ASN A 246 -17.39 8.75 -1.34
C ASN A 246 -16.64 8.59 -2.68
N ALA A 247 -15.84 9.59 -3.03
CA ALA A 247 -14.96 9.56 -4.20
C ALA A 247 -13.55 9.96 -3.78
N LEU A 248 -12.55 9.27 -4.30
CA LEU A 248 -11.13 9.56 -4.06
C LEU A 248 -10.31 9.33 -5.33
N GLN A 249 -9.12 9.95 -5.39
CA GLN A 249 -8.17 9.66 -6.45
C GLN A 249 -7.30 8.47 -6.05
N PHE A 250 -7.15 7.50 -6.94
CA PHE A 250 -6.48 6.24 -6.66
C PHE A 250 -5.36 5.97 -7.67
N TYR A 251 -4.18 5.62 -7.17
CA TYR A 251 -2.97 5.49 -7.98
C TYR A 251 -2.22 4.23 -7.60
N LYS A 252 -1.97 3.36 -8.59
CA LYS A 252 -1.15 2.15 -8.43
C LYS A 252 0.22 2.34 -9.06
N LEU A 253 1.20 2.71 -8.24
CA LEU A 253 2.54 3.12 -8.68
C LEU A 253 3.31 2.00 -9.41
N HIS A 254 3.00 0.74 -9.12
CA HIS A 254 3.63 -0.43 -9.75
C HIS A 254 2.67 -1.21 -10.65
N GLY A 255 1.52 -0.63 -11.01
CA GLY A 255 0.52 -1.28 -11.84
C GLY A 255 -0.39 -2.24 -11.08
N SER A 256 -1.11 -3.07 -11.83
CA SER A 256 -2.16 -3.91 -11.28
C SER A 256 -2.27 -5.24 -12.02
N ILE A 257 -2.71 -6.27 -11.31
CA ILE A 257 -2.95 -7.59 -11.90
C ILE A 257 -4.04 -7.60 -12.97
N ASP A 258 -4.96 -6.64 -12.94
CA ASP A 258 -6.06 -6.47 -13.89
C ASP A 258 -5.77 -5.46 -14.99
N TRP A 259 -4.52 -5.01 -15.17
CA TRP A 259 -4.14 -4.14 -16.28
C TRP A 259 -3.48 -4.94 -17.40
N ARG A 260 -3.87 -4.63 -18.63
CA ARG A 260 -3.38 -5.29 -19.84
C ARG A 260 -3.08 -4.28 -20.93
N ARG A 261 -1.94 -4.42 -21.59
CA ARG A 261 -1.57 -3.63 -22.78
C ARG A 261 -1.92 -4.43 -24.02
N ASP A 262 -2.87 -3.91 -24.78
CA ASP A 262 -3.28 -4.47 -26.07
C ASP A 262 -3.03 -3.43 -27.16
N GLY A 263 -2.02 -3.67 -27.99
CA GLY A 263 -1.51 -2.66 -28.92
C GLY A 263 -1.04 -1.39 -28.20
N GLY A 264 -1.62 -0.25 -28.57
CA GLY A 264 -1.32 1.06 -27.97
C GLY A 264 -2.13 1.40 -26.73
N GLU A 265 -3.13 0.59 -26.37
CA GLU A 265 -4.06 0.88 -25.29
C GLU A 265 -3.73 0.09 -24.03
N ILE A 266 -4.06 0.66 -22.87
CA ILE A 266 -4.03 -0.03 -21.59
C ILE A 266 -5.48 -0.23 -21.13
N LEU A 267 -5.86 -1.47 -20.96
CA LEU A 267 -7.19 -1.93 -20.63
C LEU A 267 -7.23 -2.40 -19.18
N ARG A 268 -8.33 -2.12 -18.48
CA ARG A 268 -8.65 -2.82 -17.23
C ARG A 268 -9.45 -4.06 -17.55
N THR A 269 -8.84 -5.23 -17.42
CA THR A 269 -9.49 -6.52 -17.65
C THR A 269 -8.80 -7.67 -16.92
N ARG A 270 -9.62 -8.62 -16.45
CA ARG A 270 -9.16 -9.91 -15.93
C ARG A 270 -8.93 -10.94 -17.05
N LYS A 271 -9.26 -10.61 -18.30
CA LYS A 271 -9.03 -11.51 -19.44
C LYS A 271 -7.54 -11.54 -19.78
N GLN A 272 -7.05 -12.69 -20.24
CA GLN A 272 -5.68 -12.83 -20.74
C GLN A 272 -5.59 -12.31 -22.18
N VAL A 273 -5.63 -10.98 -22.32
CA VAL A 273 -5.49 -10.26 -23.58
C VAL A 273 -4.24 -9.39 -23.47
N GLY A 274 -3.42 -9.34 -24.52
CA GLY A 274 -2.22 -8.51 -24.52
C GLY A 274 -1.20 -8.91 -23.45
N SER A 275 -0.34 -7.97 -23.06
CA SER A 275 0.67 -8.17 -22.01
C SER A 275 0.26 -7.56 -20.66
N PRO A 276 0.62 -8.16 -19.51
CA PRO A 276 0.40 -7.57 -18.19
C PRO A 276 1.07 -6.19 -18.05
N VAL A 277 0.37 -5.24 -17.43
CA VAL A 277 0.92 -3.92 -17.08
C VAL A 277 1.10 -3.84 -15.57
N LEU A 278 2.21 -4.42 -15.11
CA LEU A 278 2.72 -4.28 -13.76
C LEU A 278 4.24 -4.30 -13.75
N ILE A 279 4.82 -3.65 -12.75
CA ILE A 279 6.26 -3.59 -12.52
C ILE A 279 6.63 -4.78 -11.63
N TYR A 280 7.34 -5.78 -12.17
CA TYR A 280 7.68 -6.98 -11.38
C TYR A 280 8.79 -6.69 -10.35
N PRO A 281 8.89 -7.49 -9.28
CA PRO A 281 10.04 -7.53 -8.37
C PRO A 281 11.38 -7.72 -9.12
N ARG A 282 12.03 -6.64 -9.57
CA ARG A 282 13.33 -6.62 -10.26
C ARG A 282 14.15 -5.36 -9.88
N SER A 283 15.42 -5.30 -10.22
CA SER A 283 16.23 -4.07 -10.13
C SER A 283 15.97 -3.12 -11.30
N SER A 284 15.48 -3.64 -12.44
CA SER A 284 15.06 -2.87 -13.61
C SER A 284 13.77 -2.06 -13.41
N LYS A 285 13.05 -2.25 -12.29
CA LYS A 285 11.83 -1.52 -11.93
C LYS A 285 11.97 -0.01 -12.13
N TYR A 286 13.17 0.52 -11.84
CA TYR A 286 13.46 1.94 -12.02
C TYR A 286 13.23 2.39 -13.46
N GLN A 287 13.74 1.65 -14.46
CA GLN A 287 13.57 1.99 -15.87
C GLN A 287 12.11 1.83 -16.30
N GLU A 288 11.46 0.73 -15.89
CA GLU A 288 10.05 0.47 -16.19
C GLU A 288 9.13 1.58 -15.62
N SER A 289 9.50 2.22 -14.51
CA SER A 289 8.73 3.31 -13.90
C SER A 289 8.67 4.60 -14.74
N PHE A 290 9.51 4.74 -15.78
CA PHE A 290 9.49 5.87 -16.72
C PHE A 290 8.52 5.69 -17.89
N ASP A 291 7.90 4.53 -18.04
CA ASP A 291 6.89 4.31 -19.06
C ASP A 291 5.47 4.66 -18.57
N ALA A 292 4.57 5.03 -19.48
CA ALA A 292 3.16 5.16 -19.17
C ALA A 292 2.55 3.77 -18.89
N PRO A 293 1.78 3.58 -17.81
CA PRO A 293 1.09 4.60 -17.01
C PRO A 293 1.85 5.03 -15.73
N TYR A 294 2.99 4.42 -15.43
CA TYR A 294 3.69 4.58 -14.15
C TYR A 294 4.26 5.97 -13.95
N LEU A 295 4.87 6.53 -15.01
CA LEU A 295 5.41 7.89 -14.97
C LEU A 295 4.33 8.93 -14.64
N ASP A 296 3.12 8.74 -15.16
CA ASP A 296 1.99 9.63 -14.90
C ASP A 296 1.55 9.59 -13.44
N MET A 297 1.49 8.39 -12.85
CA MET A 297 1.13 8.20 -11.45
C MET A 297 2.22 8.71 -10.51
N LEU A 298 3.50 8.44 -10.81
CA LEU A 298 4.63 8.94 -10.05
C LEU A 298 4.73 10.48 -10.12
N SER A 299 4.50 11.07 -11.29
CA SER A 299 4.43 12.53 -11.45
C SER A 299 3.29 13.13 -10.62
N SER A 300 2.15 12.44 -10.55
CA SER A 300 1.00 12.84 -9.72
C SER A 300 1.32 12.75 -8.23
N PHE A 301 2.08 11.73 -7.81
CA PHE A 301 2.59 11.58 -6.44
C PHE A 301 3.53 12.73 -6.06
N GLN A 302 4.57 12.97 -6.87
CA GLN A 302 5.53 14.06 -6.65
C GLN A 302 4.87 15.44 -6.63
N SER A 303 3.85 15.65 -7.45
CA SER A 303 3.09 16.90 -7.45
C SER A 303 2.26 17.03 -6.18
N ALA A 304 1.59 15.96 -5.74
CA ALA A 304 0.82 15.95 -4.50
C ALA A 304 1.67 16.27 -3.27
N LEU A 305 2.91 15.79 -3.20
CA LEU A 305 3.83 16.06 -2.07
C LEU A 305 4.30 17.53 -2.00
N ARG A 306 4.27 18.24 -3.12
CA ARG A 306 4.69 19.65 -3.21
C ARG A 306 3.56 20.65 -2.93
N GLU A 307 2.31 20.18 -2.85
CA GLU A 307 1.19 21.04 -2.50
C GLU A 307 1.34 21.59 -1.07
N PRO A 308 0.93 22.84 -0.81
CA PRO A 308 0.95 23.41 0.52
C PRO A 308 -0.07 22.72 1.43
N ASP A 309 0.18 22.71 2.75
CA ASP A 309 -0.71 22.10 3.73
C ASP A 309 -1.10 20.64 3.38
N THR A 310 -0.07 19.88 3.00
CA THR A 310 -0.18 18.45 2.67
C THR A 310 0.14 17.60 3.88
N ALA A 311 -0.68 16.58 4.13
CA ALA A 311 -0.37 15.51 5.05
C ALA A 311 -0.17 14.20 4.28
N LEU A 312 1.00 13.59 4.43
CA LEU A 312 1.35 12.28 3.91
C LEU A 312 1.28 11.25 5.04
N LEU A 313 0.36 10.28 4.89
CA LEU A 313 0.25 9.11 5.76
C LEU A 313 0.84 7.89 5.03
N VAL A 314 1.91 7.32 5.56
CA VAL A 314 2.57 6.13 5.03
C VAL A 314 2.29 4.95 5.94
N SER A 315 1.79 3.84 5.38
CA SER A 315 1.57 2.61 6.16
C SER A 315 1.89 1.34 5.39
N GLY A 316 2.64 0.44 6.03
CA GLY A 316 3.01 -0.85 5.45
C GLY A 316 3.93 -0.74 4.22
N PHE A 317 4.71 0.33 4.13
CA PHE A 317 5.66 0.58 3.04
C PHE A 317 7.08 0.64 3.61
N GLY A 318 7.91 -0.32 3.23
CA GLY A 318 9.26 -0.51 3.80
C GLY A 318 10.33 0.47 3.29
N PHE A 319 9.98 1.44 2.44
CA PHE A 319 10.90 2.40 1.83
C PHE A 319 12.03 1.83 0.95
N ASN A 320 11.95 0.55 0.56
CA ASN A 320 12.94 -0.12 -0.30
C ASN A 320 12.92 0.38 -1.76
N ASP A 321 11.85 1.06 -2.20
CA ASP A 321 11.71 1.59 -3.54
C ASP A 321 12.26 3.02 -3.65
N ASP A 322 13.50 3.16 -4.13
CA ASP A 322 14.21 4.44 -4.23
C ASP A 322 13.47 5.51 -5.04
N HIS A 323 12.77 5.13 -6.11
CA HIS A 323 11.99 6.04 -6.96
C HIS A 323 10.75 6.62 -6.27
N ILE A 324 10.30 6.01 -5.16
CA ILE A 324 9.16 6.48 -4.35
C ILE A 324 9.67 7.16 -3.08
N SER A 325 10.67 6.56 -2.41
CA SER A 325 11.24 7.05 -1.16
C SER A 325 12.02 8.36 -1.33
N SER A 326 12.79 8.52 -2.42
CA SER A 326 13.58 9.74 -2.66
C SER A 326 12.70 10.98 -2.85
N PRO A 327 11.59 10.93 -3.60
CA PRO A 327 10.61 12.03 -3.62
C PRO A 327 10.05 12.42 -2.26
N ILE A 328 9.78 11.47 -1.36
CA ILE A 328 9.28 11.76 -0.01
C ILE A 328 10.35 12.52 0.78
N MET A 329 11.59 12.05 0.75
CA MET A 329 12.72 12.71 1.39
C MET A 329 12.89 14.14 0.89
N SER A 330 12.92 14.34 -0.43
CA SER A 330 13.04 15.67 -1.05
C SER A 330 11.86 16.58 -0.73
N ALA A 331 10.65 16.04 -0.61
CA ALA A 331 9.47 16.81 -0.25
C ALA A 331 9.53 17.28 1.22
N VAL A 332 10.05 16.47 2.14
CA VAL A 332 10.26 16.88 3.56
C VAL A 332 11.28 18.01 3.67
N GLU A 333 12.34 17.96 2.85
CA GLU A 333 13.38 19.00 2.80
C GLU A 333 12.89 20.31 2.21
N SER A 334 12.02 20.27 1.20
CA SER A 334 11.59 21.46 0.45
C SER A 334 10.25 22.05 0.90
N ASN A 335 9.29 21.22 1.31
CA ASN A 335 7.94 21.64 1.69
C ASN A 335 7.83 21.80 3.22
N MET A 336 7.99 23.04 3.69
CA MET A 336 7.91 23.38 5.12
C MET A 336 6.55 23.08 5.77
N SER A 337 5.49 22.93 4.96
CA SER A 337 4.13 22.63 5.44
C SER A 337 3.75 21.16 5.37
N LEU A 338 4.62 20.30 4.81
CA LEU A 338 4.37 18.87 4.70
C LEU A 338 4.41 18.23 6.09
N ARG A 339 3.32 17.56 6.45
CA ARG A 339 3.24 16.70 7.63
C ARG A 339 3.44 15.25 7.20
N LEU A 340 4.34 14.53 7.85
CA LEU A 340 4.66 13.15 7.53
C LEU A 340 4.34 12.25 8.72
N VAL A 341 3.49 11.25 8.50
CA VAL A 341 3.21 10.20 9.48
C VAL A 341 3.59 8.87 8.87
N ILE A 342 4.49 8.13 9.53
CA ILE A 342 4.90 6.79 9.11
C ILE A 342 4.47 5.79 10.17
N CYS A 343 3.67 4.80 9.77
CA CYS A 343 3.25 3.71 10.62
C CYS A 343 3.71 2.37 10.05
N ASP A 344 4.67 1.73 10.70
CA ASP A 344 5.22 0.46 10.24
C ASP A 344 5.61 -0.46 11.41
N PRO A 345 5.33 -1.77 11.35
CA PRO A 345 5.72 -2.68 12.43
C PRO A 345 7.24 -2.88 12.49
N ALA A 346 8.01 -2.63 11.42
CA ALA A 346 9.46 -2.87 11.37
C ALA A 346 10.29 -1.92 12.25
N PHE A 347 9.70 -0.87 12.82
CA PHE A 347 10.41 0.02 13.74
C PHE A 347 10.88 -0.66 15.03
N LEU A 348 10.16 -1.70 15.48
CA LEU A 348 10.48 -2.46 16.70
C LEU A 348 10.49 -3.95 16.36
N GLY A 349 11.55 -4.63 16.79
CA GLY A 349 11.65 -6.09 16.64
C GLY A 349 10.73 -6.84 17.61
N ASP A 350 10.38 -8.06 17.25
CA ASP A 350 9.44 -8.90 18.01
C ASP A 350 9.88 -9.08 19.47
N GLU A 351 11.16 -9.38 19.74
CA GLU A 351 11.70 -9.54 21.11
C GLU A 351 11.46 -8.30 21.99
N THR A 352 11.58 -7.12 21.39
CA THR A 352 11.40 -5.85 22.10
C THR A 352 9.92 -5.57 22.37
N LEU A 353 9.04 -6.00 21.46
CA LEU A 353 7.59 -5.88 21.60
C LEU A 353 7.02 -6.89 22.61
N GLU A 354 7.60 -8.09 22.69
CA GLU A 354 7.25 -9.14 23.65
C GLU A 354 7.53 -8.75 25.10
N ALA A 355 8.56 -7.95 25.34
CA ALA A 355 8.84 -7.39 26.66
C ALA A 355 7.72 -6.47 27.19
N ASP A 356 6.81 -6.03 26.31
CA ASP A 356 5.63 -5.19 26.57
C ASP A 356 5.84 -3.97 27.49
N GLY A 357 7.05 -3.40 27.51
CA GLY A 357 7.34 -2.21 28.32
C GLY A 357 6.50 -1.02 27.89
N HIS A 358 6.04 -0.18 28.83
CA HIS A 358 5.25 1.03 28.52
C HIS A 358 6.04 2.03 27.66
N ASP A 359 7.28 2.29 28.06
CA ASP A 359 8.27 3.08 27.33
C ASP A 359 9.42 2.17 26.93
N ILE A 360 9.57 1.90 25.63
CA ILE A 360 10.69 1.13 25.09
C ILE A 360 11.79 2.13 24.69
N PRO A 361 13.02 2.03 25.20
CA PRO A 361 14.10 2.94 24.83
C PRO A 361 14.28 3.03 23.32
N ALA A 362 14.45 4.25 22.81
CA ALA A 362 14.77 4.48 21.42
C ALA A 362 16.17 3.92 21.12
N GLY A 363 16.25 2.66 20.66
CA GLY A 363 17.51 1.97 20.34
C GLY A 363 18.32 2.65 19.22
N ALA A 364 19.36 2.00 18.70
CA ALA A 364 20.16 2.59 17.61
C ALA A 364 19.30 2.98 16.39
N PRO A 365 19.67 4.03 15.63
CA PRO A 365 19.00 4.38 14.37
C PRO A 365 18.93 3.16 13.44
N PRO A 366 17.81 2.96 12.72
CA PRO A 366 17.71 1.86 11.77
C PRO A 366 18.75 2.00 10.66
N GLU A 367 19.28 0.88 10.16
CA GLU A 367 20.29 0.89 9.09
C GLU A 367 19.75 1.46 7.76
N HIS A 368 18.43 1.39 7.56
CA HIS A 368 17.80 1.83 6.34
C HIS A 368 17.84 3.35 6.18
N ARG A 369 18.49 3.84 5.12
CA ARG A 369 18.85 5.26 4.92
C ARG A 369 17.68 6.24 5.10
N PHE A 370 16.51 5.92 4.55
CA PHE A 370 15.35 6.82 4.57
C PHE A 370 14.73 6.89 5.95
N ILE A 371 14.65 5.74 6.63
CA ILE A 371 14.08 5.67 7.97
C ILE A 371 15.02 6.38 8.95
N ALA A 372 16.34 6.18 8.80
CA ALA A 372 17.36 6.90 9.55
C ALA A 372 17.23 8.42 9.37
N PHE A 373 17.01 8.89 8.13
CA PHE A 373 16.79 10.30 7.82
C PHE A 373 15.57 10.88 8.54
N PHE A 374 14.39 10.24 8.42
CA PHE A 374 13.17 10.74 9.09
C PHE A 374 13.29 10.70 10.61
N ARG A 375 13.96 9.69 11.15
CA ARG A 375 14.23 9.59 12.58
C ARG A 375 15.15 10.69 13.07
N ALA A 376 16.23 10.98 12.35
CA ALA A 376 17.15 12.06 12.69
C ALA A 376 16.46 13.43 12.70
N LEU A 377 15.54 13.69 11.76
CA LEU A 377 14.74 14.92 11.76
C LEU A 377 13.77 14.99 12.95
N ALA A 378 13.10 13.88 13.27
CA ALA A 378 12.24 13.81 14.45
C ALA A 378 13.05 14.09 15.74
N ASP A 379 14.24 13.47 15.86
CA ASP A 379 15.16 13.68 16.99
C ASP A 379 15.72 15.11 17.06
N ALA A 380 15.88 15.79 15.93
CA ALA A 380 16.22 17.21 15.85
C ALA A 380 15.07 18.15 16.26
N GLY A 381 13.88 17.60 16.56
CA GLY A 381 12.71 18.35 17.01
C GLY A 381 11.79 18.83 15.89
N ASP A 382 11.85 18.24 14.69
CA ASP A 382 10.91 18.55 13.61
C ASP A 382 9.50 18.04 13.96
N ALA A 383 8.63 18.96 14.39
CA ALA A 383 7.26 18.67 14.82
C ALA A 383 6.34 18.18 13.69
N ARG A 384 6.80 18.17 12.43
CA ARG A 384 6.02 17.72 11.27
C ARG A 384 6.11 16.21 11.04
N ILE A 385 7.12 15.55 11.62
CA ILE A 385 7.42 14.15 11.38
C ILE A 385 6.99 13.34 12.60
N HIS A 386 6.11 12.38 12.37
CA HIS A 386 5.61 11.48 13.39
C HIS A 386 5.86 10.03 12.97
N LEU A 387 6.52 9.27 13.85
CA LEU A 387 6.80 7.85 13.64
C LEU A 387 5.95 7.03 14.61
N MET A 388 5.31 6.00 14.09
CA MET A 388 4.43 5.10 14.84
C MET A 388 4.82 3.66 14.53
N ASN A 389 4.95 2.85 15.57
CA ASN A 389 5.05 1.40 15.42
C ASN A 389 3.64 0.79 15.52
N GLY A 390 3.26 0.00 14.53
CA GLY A 390 1.93 -0.63 14.46
C GLY A 390 1.66 -1.15 13.05
N ARG A 391 0.66 -2.03 12.91
CA ARG A 391 0.24 -2.54 11.61
C ARG A 391 -0.75 -1.59 10.92
N PHE A 392 -1.03 -1.89 9.66
CA PHE A 392 -2.04 -1.16 8.89
C PHE A 392 -3.42 -1.20 9.56
N GLU A 393 -3.87 -2.36 10.00
CA GLU A 393 -5.14 -2.54 10.70
C GLU A 393 -5.22 -1.79 12.05
N ASP A 394 -4.09 -1.70 12.76
CA ASP A 394 -4.01 -0.94 14.02
C ASP A 394 -4.12 0.57 13.75
N LEU A 395 -3.40 1.08 12.73
CA LEU A 395 -3.48 2.47 12.28
C LEU A 395 -4.90 2.84 11.86
N THR A 396 -5.54 2.00 11.05
CA THR A 396 -6.90 2.26 10.58
C THR A 396 -7.92 2.27 11.72
N SER A 397 -7.70 1.47 12.77
CA SER A 397 -8.49 1.49 13.99
C SER A 397 -8.29 2.79 14.79
N ALA A 398 -7.09 3.38 14.76
CA ALA A 398 -6.77 4.62 15.47
C ALA A 398 -7.20 5.90 14.75
N LEU A 399 -7.41 5.87 13.42
CA LEU A 399 -7.87 7.05 12.68
C LEU A 399 -9.24 7.53 13.20
N PRO A 400 -9.44 8.83 13.48
CA PRO A 400 -10.73 9.35 13.92
C PRO A 400 -11.71 9.52 12.76
N ASP A 401 -13.01 9.56 13.06
CA ASP A 401 -14.05 9.87 12.08
C ASP A 401 -14.25 11.40 11.98
N LEU A 402 -14.03 11.99 10.80
CA LEU A 402 -14.19 13.44 10.57
C LEU A 402 -15.65 13.89 10.48
N ILE A 403 -16.52 13.02 9.98
CA ILE A 403 -17.93 13.31 9.69
C ILE A 403 -18.74 12.15 10.24
N GLY A 404 -19.73 12.43 11.09
CA GLY A 404 -20.69 11.43 11.55
C GLY A 404 -21.47 10.84 10.36
N GLU A 405 -21.78 9.55 10.40
CA GLU A 405 -22.52 8.87 9.33
C GLU A 405 -23.81 9.63 8.94
N ASP A 406 -23.99 9.89 7.64
CA ASP A 406 -25.21 10.50 7.12
C ASP A 406 -26.42 9.56 7.32
N ASP A 407 -27.61 10.11 7.50
CA ASP A 407 -28.85 9.36 7.71
C ASP A 407 -29.15 8.38 6.58
N ARG A 408 -28.79 8.76 5.35
CA ARG A 408 -28.91 7.91 4.17
C ARG A 408 -28.02 6.68 4.25
N GLU A 409 -26.82 6.81 4.81
CA GLU A 409 -25.88 5.69 4.95
C GLU A 409 -26.27 4.79 6.10
N ARG A 410 -26.71 5.35 7.24
CA ARG A 410 -27.35 4.57 8.30
C ARG A 410 -28.56 3.80 7.78
N HIS A 411 -29.32 4.38 6.86
CA HIS A 411 -30.44 3.70 6.21
C HIS A 411 -29.96 2.60 5.26
N VAL A 412 -28.95 2.84 4.42
CA VAL A 412 -28.40 1.82 3.50
C VAL A 412 -27.74 0.67 4.25
N GLN A 413 -26.97 0.95 5.31
CA GLN A 413 -26.41 -0.08 6.20
C GLN A 413 -27.54 -0.87 6.86
N ARG A 414 -28.53 -0.20 7.48
CA ARG A 414 -29.72 -0.88 8.04
C ARG A 414 -30.42 -1.76 7.00
N MET A 415 -30.59 -1.28 5.77
CA MET A 415 -31.19 -2.04 4.68
C MET A 415 -30.33 -3.22 4.22
N ARG A 416 -28.99 -3.10 4.28
CA ARG A 416 -28.07 -4.22 4.03
C ARG A 416 -28.16 -5.25 5.15
N SER A 417 -28.02 -4.84 6.41
CA SER A 417 -28.18 -5.72 7.57
C SER A 417 -29.51 -6.46 7.53
N PHE A 418 -30.58 -5.78 7.13
CA PHE A 418 -31.90 -6.40 6.96
C PHE A 418 -31.94 -7.40 5.82
N ARG A 419 -31.34 -7.10 4.66
CA ARG A 419 -31.27 -8.02 3.50
C ARG A 419 -30.37 -9.23 3.76
N ASP A 420 -29.24 -9.03 4.44
CA ASP A 420 -28.31 -10.08 4.80
C ASP A 420 -28.90 -10.97 5.91
N ALA A 421 -29.64 -10.39 6.87
CA ALA A 421 -30.43 -11.14 7.85
C ALA A 421 -31.67 -11.85 7.25
N ALA A 422 -32.20 -11.35 6.13
CA ALA A 422 -33.31 -11.95 5.39
C ALA A 422 -32.85 -12.96 4.32
N GLY A 423 -31.55 -13.26 4.22
CA GLY A 423 -30.97 -14.13 3.21
C GLY A 423 -31.33 -15.61 3.38
N GLY A 424 -32.54 -15.98 2.94
CA GLY A 424 -32.97 -17.37 2.82
C GLY A 424 -34.33 -17.64 2.18
N ASN A 425 -35.17 -16.63 1.88
CA ASN A 425 -36.38 -16.80 1.07
C ASN A 425 -36.93 -15.43 0.62
N LEU A 426 -36.50 -14.97 -0.56
CA LEU A 426 -37.27 -14.10 -1.45
C LEU A 426 -36.80 -14.33 -2.89
#